data_AF-A0A2V5QA31-F1
#
_entry.id   AF-A0A2V5QA31-F1
#
_cell.length_a   1.000
_cell.length_b   1.000
_cell.length_c   1.000
_cell.angle_alpha   90.00
_cell.angle_beta   90.00
_cell.angle_gamma   90.00
#
_symmetry.space_group_name_H-M   'P 1'
#
loop_
_entity.id
_entity.type
_entity.pdbx_description
1 polymer ?
#
loop_
_entity_poly.entity_id
_entity_poly.type
_entity_poly.pdbx_seq_one_letter_code
_entity_poly.pdbx_strand_id
1 'polypeptide(L)'
;MPVSSKQKSQAATTGRDESGAIDKLIADINAAAKANKGRMMRIIVINTDVAASTLEAEKSRTGLSLGEVYVAHSLAMASHKSFNQIVALKAKEHSWVKIAQMHNISLRGSTAALKEMLKE
;
A
#
# COMPACT_ATOMS: atom_id res chain seq x y z
N MET A 1 21.36 11.91 41.14
CA MET A 1 20.96 10.70 40.37
C MET A 1 19.91 11.13 39.35
N PRO A 2 20.22 11.25 38.05
CA PRO A 2 19.21 11.57 37.05
C PRO A 2 18.67 10.32 36.34
N VAL A 3 17.34 10.25 36.27
CA VAL A 3 16.53 9.26 35.58
C VAL A 3 16.71 9.35 34.06
N SER A 4 17.20 8.29 33.41
CA SER A 4 17.32 8.22 31.95
C SER A 4 16.09 7.54 31.34
N SER A 5 15.05 8.33 31.09
CA SER A 5 13.91 7.96 30.27
C SER A 5 14.30 7.93 28.78
N LYS A 6 14.93 6.85 28.31
CA LYS A 6 15.13 6.58 26.88
C LYS A 6 13.90 5.87 26.31
N GLN A 7 12.85 6.64 26.03
CA GLN A 7 11.75 6.14 25.20
C GLN A 7 11.14 7.29 24.39
N LYS A 8 11.90 7.84 23.44
CA LYS A 8 11.35 8.84 22.50
C LYS A 8 12.05 8.96 21.15
N SER A 9 12.59 7.88 20.58
CA SER A 9 13.37 7.97 19.34
C SER A 9 12.97 7.02 18.20
N GLN A 10 11.91 6.20 18.33
CA GLN A 10 11.53 5.26 17.27
C GLN A 10 10.53 5.81 16.23
N ALA A 11 9.91 6.96 16.46
CA ALA A 11 8.92 7.52 15.52
C ALA A 11 9.54 8.24 14.31
N ALA A 12 10.74 8.83 14.45
CA ALA A 12 11.31 9.71 13.42
C ALA A 12 12.10 8.98 12.32
N THR A 13 12.63 7.79 12.59
CA THR A 13 13.32 6.96 11.58
C THR A 13 12.34 6.16 10.71
N THR A 14 11.17 5.81 11.24
CA THR A 14 10.18 5.00 10.52
C THR A 14 9.56 5.75 9.33
N GLY A 15 9.28 7.05 9.44
CA GLY A 15 8.56 7.81 8.41
C GLY A 15 9.35 8.08 7.11
N ARG A 16 10.69 8.15 7.17
CA ARG A 16 11.53 8.43 6.00
C ARG A 16 11.77 7.18 5.16
N ASP A 17 11.98 6.03 5.79
CA ASP A 17 12.10 4.73 5.13
C ASP A 17 10.76 4.25 4.52
N GLU A 18 9.64 4.62 5.14
CA GLU A 18 8.32 4.21 4.66
C GLU A 18 7.90 4.92 3.38
N SER A 19 8.42 6.13 3.16
CA SER A 19 8.14 6.91 1.94
C SER A 19 8.64 6.19 0.69
N GLY A 20 9.91 5.76 0.68
CA GLY A 20 10.46 4.98 -0.43
C GLY A 20 9.92 3.56 -0.51
N ALA A 21 9.41 3.01 0.60
CA ALA A 21 8.87 1.65 0.63
C ALA A 21 7.55 1.52 -0.14
N ILE A 22 6.66 2.51 -0.08
CA ILE A 22 5.37 2.46 -0.79
C ILE A 22 5.58 2.57 -2.31
N ASP A 23 6.42 3.51 -2.76
CA ASP A 23 6.71 3.65 -4.19
C ASP A 23 7.42 2.41 -4.75
N LYS A 24 8.35 1.83 -3.97
CA LYS A 24 9.01 0.56 -4.32
C LYS A 24 8.02 -0.60 -4.39
N LEU A 25 7.10 -0.71 -3.43
CA LEU A 25 6.04 -1.72 -3.44
C LEU A 25 5.17 -1.62 -4.70
N ILE A 26 4.78 -0.40 -5.09
CA ILE A 26 4.01 -0.16 -6.32
C ILE A 26 4.81 -0.63 -7.54
N ALA A 27 6.10 -0.28 -7.61
CA ALA A 27 6.97 -0.69 -8.71
C ALA A 27 7.13 -2.22 -8.78
N ASP A 28 7.37 -2.88 -7.64
CA ASP A 28 7.54 -4.33 -7.55
C ASP A 28 6.27 -5.07 -7.99
N ILE A 29 5.08 -4.63 -7.54
CA ILE A 29 3.79 -5.20 -7.97
C ILE A 29 3.58 -5.00 -9.46
N ASN A 30 3.86 -3.81 -9.99
CA ASN A 30 3.70 -3.53 -11.41
C ASN A 30 4.66 -4.35 -12.27
N ALA A 31 5.90 -4.59 -11.80
CA ALA A 31 6.85 -5.46 -12.47
C ALA A 31 6.40 -6.94 -12.45
N ALA A 32 5.96 -7.43 -11.29
CA ALA A 32 5.41 -8.79 -11.16
C ALA A 32 4.14 -8.98 -12.02
N ALA A 33 3.27 -7.97 -12.09
CA ALA A 33 2.09 -7.99 -12.94
C ALA A 33 2.43 -8.01 -14.44
N LYS A 34 3.51 -7.34 -14.86
CA LYS A 34 4.00 -7.41 -16.24
C LYS A 34 4.55 -8.80 -16.58
N ALA A 35 5.24 -9.45 -15.65
CA ALA A 35 5.76 -10.79 -15.83
C ALA A 35 4.65 -11.86 -15.84
N ASN A 36 3.71 -11.78 -14.89
CA ASN A 36 2.58 -12.70 -14.80
C ASN A 36 1.37 -12.03 -14.14
N LYS A 37 0.53 -11.39 -14.97
CA LYS A 37 -0.67 -10.66 -14.52
C LYS A 37 -1.63 -11.56 -13.75
N GLY A 38 -1.87 -12.79 -14.21
CA GLY A 38 -2.81 -13.72 -13.59
C GLY A 38 -2.40 -14.11 -12.17
N ARG A 39 -1.12 -14.46 -11.98
CA ARG A 39 -0.57 -14.76 -10.65
C ARG A 39 -0.65 -13.55 -9.73
N MET A 40 -0.24 -12.37 -10.21
CA MET A 40 -0.26 -11.16 -9.39
C MET A 40 -1.70 -10.76 -8.99
N MET A 41 -2.65 -10.86 -9.91
CA MET A 41 -4.05 -10.60 -9.62
C MET A 41 -4.57 -11.51 -8.50
N ARG A 42 -4.26 -12.82 -8.56
CA ARG A 42 -4.66 -13.78 -7.51
C ARG A 42 -4.12 -13.40 -6.13
N ILE A 43 -2.84 -12.99 -6.05
CA ILE A 43 -2.21 -12.55 -4.80
C ILE A 43 -2.90 -11.30 -4.24
N ILE A 44 -3.23 -10.34 -5.10
CA ILE A 44 -3.92 -9.11 -4.69
C ILE A 44 -5.30 -9.44 -4.14
N VAL A 45 -6.08 -10.27 -4.85
CA VAL A 45 -7.40 -10.73 -4.38
C VAL A 45 -7.32 -11.33 -2.98
N ILE A 46 -6.31 -12.17 -2.71
CA ILE A 46 -6.13 -12.80 -1.39
C ILE A 46 -5.82 -11.75 -0.31
N ASN A 47 -5.02 -10.74 -0.61
CA ASN A 47 -4.60 -9.74 0.39
C ASN A 47 -5.65 -8.66 0.63
N THR A 48 -6.49 -8.34 -0.37
CA THR A 48 -7.50 -7.28 -0.26
C THR A 48 -8.91 -7.81 -0.01
N ASP A 49 -9.13 -9.11 -0.23
CA ASP A 49 -10.47 -9.74 -0.27
C ASP A 49 -11.41 -9.09 -1.31
N VAL A 50 -10.83 -8.48 -2.35
CA VAL A 50 -11.59 -7.83 -3.44
C VAL A 50 -11.52 -8.70 -4.69
N ALA A 51 -12.67 -8.97 -5.30
CA ALA A 51 -12.75 -9.77 -6.51
C ALA A 51 -11.90 -9.20 -7.67
N ALA A 52 -11.29 -10.08 -8.46
CA ALA A 52 -10.43 -9.69 -9.59
C ALA A 52 -11.13 -8.78 -10.60
N SER A 53 -12.40 -9.05 -10.91
CA SER A 53 -13.21 -8.22 -11.80
C SER A 53 -13.39 -6.80 -11.28
N THR A 54 -13.59 -6.63 -9.97
CA THR A 54 -13.68 -5.33 -9.32
C THR A 54 -12.35 -4.58 -9.40
N LEU A 55 -11.22 -5.25 -9.13
CA LEU A 55 -9.89 -4.65 -9.21
C LEU A 55 -9.57 -4.16 -10.63
N GLU A 56 -9.93 -4.94 -11.66
CA GLU A 56 -9.74 -4.53 -13.05
C GLU A 56 -10.66 -3.37 -13.45
N ALA A 57 -11.91 -3.37 -12.99
CA ALA A 57 -12.84 -2.27 -13.21
C ALA A 57 -12.35 -0.99 -12.54
N GLU A 58 -11.87 -1.06 -11.30
CA GLU A 58 -11.30 0.08 -10.57
C GLU A 58 -10.03 0.61 -11.24
N LYS A 59 -9.12 -0.27 -11.66
CA LYS A 59 -7.95 0.10 -12.44
C LYS A 59 -8.33 0.86 -13.71
N SER A 60 -9.32 0.36 -14.44
CA SER A 60 -9.78 0.98 -15.69
C SER A 60 -10.48 2.31 -15.46
N ARG A 61 -11.32 2.40 -14.42
CA ARG A 61 -12.08 3.60 -14.05
C ARG A 61 -11.20 4.73 -13.52
N THR A 62 -10.16 4.40 -12.76
CA THR A 62 -9.31 5.38 -12.08
C THR A 62 -8.04 5.73 -12.86
N GLY A 63 -7.67 4.91 -13.85
CA GLY A 63 -6.39 5.02 -14.56
C GLY A 63 -5.17 4.62 -13.73
N LEU A 64 -5.37 4.15 -12.48
CA LEU A 64 -4.29 3.71 -11.61
C LEU A 64 -3.60 2.46 -12.15
N SER A 65 -2.34 2.27 -11.76
CA SER A 65 -1.64 1.01 -11.98
C SER A 65 -2.14 -0.08 -11.01
N LEU A 66 -1.80 -1.35 -11.27
CA LEU A 66 -2.24 -2.44 -10.40
C LEU A 66 -1.63 -2.33 -8.99
N GLY A 67 -0.37 -1.89 -8.90
CA GLY A 67 0.28 -1.59 -7.61
C GLY A 67 -0.41 -0.46 -6.85
N GLU A 68 -0.87 0.57 -7.54
CA GLU A 68 -1.62 1.67 -6.90
C GLU A 68 -3.01 1.27 -6.44
N VAL A 69 -3.71 0.41 -7.20
CA VAL A 69 -4.99 -0.17 -6.77
C VAL A 69 -4.81 -0.99 -5.49
N TYR A 70 -3.74 -1.80 -5.42
CA TYR A 70 -3.41 -2.54 -4.21
C TYR A 70 -3.12 -1.63 -3.00
N VAL A 71 -2.31 -0.59 -3.19
CA VAL A 71 -2.00 0.37 -2.12
C VAL A 71 -3.26 1.10 -1.66
N ALA A 72 -4.14 1.51 -2.58
CA ALA A 72 -5.39 2.16 -2.25
C ALA A 72 -6.30 1.28 -1.40
N HIS A 73 -6.44 -0.01 -1.73
CA HIS A 73 -7.20 -0.97 -0.91
C HIS A 73 -6.53 -1.23 0.45
N SER A 74 -5.21 -1.39 0.48
CA SER A 74 -4.47 -1.58 1.73
C SER A 74 -4.65 -0.40 2.69
N LEU A 75 -4.60 0.82 2.17
CA LEU A 75 -4.88 2.04 2.93
C LEU A 75 -6.35 2.16 3.32
N ALA A 76 -7.28 1.77 2.44
CA ALA A 76 -8.71 1.76 2.74
C ALA A 76 -9.03 0.85 3.93
N MET A 77 -8.52 -0.39 3.91
CA MET A 77 -8.67 -1.36 5.00
C MET A 77 -8.07 -0.83 6.31
N ALA A 78 -6.83 -0.35 6.27
CA ALA A 78 -6.13 0.11 7.47
C ALA A 78 -6.65 1.44 8.03
N SER A 79 -7.27 2.30 7.20
CA SER A 79 -7.86 3.59 7.62
C SER A 79 -9.36 3.51 7.91
N HIS A 80 -9.98 2.34 7.72
CA HIS A 80 -11.43 2.17 7.74
C HIS A 80 -12.17 3.15 6.81
N LYS A 81 -11.60 3.38 5.62
CA LYS A 81 -12.19 4.22 4.56
C LYS A 81 -12.56 3.36 3.35
N SER A 82 -13.36 3.92 2.46
CA SER A 82 -13.60 3.29 1.16
C SER A 82 -12.47 3.57 0.17
N PHE A 83 -12.26 2.66 -0.78
CA PHE A 83 -11.34 2.83 -1.90
C PHE A 83 -11.52 4.20 -2.59
N ASN A 84 -12.77 4.58 -2.89
CA ASN A 84 -13.07 5.86 -3.55
C ASN A 84 -12.61 7.07 -2.73
N GLN A 85 -12.73 7.03 -1.39
CA GLN A 85 -12.23 8.11 -0.53
C GLN A 85 -10.70 8.22 -0.59
N ILE A 86 -10.00 7.07 -0.59
CA ILE A 86 -8.54 7.03 -0.70
C ILE A 86 -8.08 7.54 -2.08
N VAL A 87 -8.73 7.13 -3.16
CA VAL A 87 -8.43 7.62 -4.51
C VAL A 87 -8.74 9.12 -4.65
N ALA A 88 -9.81 9.61 -4.03
CA ALA A 88 -10.11 11.04 -4.02
C ALA A 88 -9.02 11.85 -3.28
N LEU A 89 -8.42 11.30 -2.21
CA LEU A 89 -7.27 11.92 -1.55
C LEU A 89 -6.04 11.94 -2.47
N LYS A 90 -5.81 10.87 -3.24
CA LYS A 90 -4.72 10.81 -4.24
C LYS A 90 -4.89 11.85 -5.35
N ALA A 91 -6.13 12.09 -5.78
CA ALA A 91 -6.46 13.08 -6.81
C ALA A 91 -6.26 14.53 -6.33
N LYS A 92 -6.37 14.80 -5.02
CA LYS A 92 -6.06 16.09 -4.38
C LYS A 92 -4.55 16.33 -4.20
N GLU A 93 -3.73 15.75 -5.08
CA GLU A 93 -2.26 15.83 -5.07
C GLU A 93 -1.55 15.32 -3.80
N HIS A 94 -2.22 14.52 -2.98
CA HIS A 94 -1.51 13.79 -1.92
C HIS A 94 -0.76 12.61 -2.54
N SER A 95 0.51 12.43 -2.21
CA SER A 95 1.22 11.18 -2.53
C SER A 95 0.66 10.04 -1.68
N TRP A 96 0.80 8.79 -2.14
CA TRP A 96 0.40 7.61 -1.36
C TRP A 96 1.03 7.60 0.04
N VAL A 97 2.29 8.02 0.11
CA VAL A 97 3.03 8.26 1.36
C VAL A 97 2.32 9.27 2.26
N LYS A 98 1.91 10.43 1.73
CA LYS A 98 1.25 11.46 2.52
C LYS A 98 -0.11 11.00 3.04
N ILE A 99 -0.83 10.18 2.27
CA ILE A 99 -2.10 9.57 2.70
C ILE A 99 -1.84 8.56 3.84
N ALA A 100 -0.84 7.69 3.69
CA ALA A 100 -0.44 6.74 4.74
C ALA A 100 -0.06 7.45 6.04
N GLN A 101 0.78 8.50 5.95
CA GLN A 101 1.19 9.32 7.09
C GLN A 101 0.02 10.06 7.75
N MET A 102 -0.90 10.62 6.96
CA MET A 102 -2.10 11.31 7.48
C MET A 102 -2.97 10.39 8.34
N HIS A 103 -2.96 9.09 8.03
CA HIS A 103 -3.71 8.08 8.77
C HIS A 103 -2.85 7.28 9.76
N ASN A 104 -1.56 7.60 9.90
CA ASN A 104 -0.60 6.87 10.74
C ASN A 104 -0.56 5.36 10.43
N ILE A 105 -0.64 5.01 9.14
CA ILE A 105 -0.67 3.64 8.63
C ILE A 105 0.69 3.28 8.04
N SER A 106 1.22 2.14 8.46
CA SER A 106 2.38 1.52 7.83
C SER A 106 1.96 0.35 6.93
N LEU A 107 2.42 0.33 5.69
CA LEU A 107 2.19 -0.78 4.74
C LEU A 107 3.23 -1.90 4.84
N ARG A 108 4.08 -1.90 5.87
CA ARG A 108 5.14 -2.91 6.05
C ARG A 108 4.59 -4.34 6.14
N GLY A 109 3.48 -4.54 6.85
CA GLY A 109 2.83 -5.86 6.97
C GLY A 109 2.35 -6.39 5.62
N SER A 110 1.58 -5.57 4.88
CA SER A 110 1.11 -5.87 3.53
C SER A 110 2.26 -6.10 2.54
N THR A 111 3.38 -5.41 2.73
CA THR A 111 4.59 -5.59 1.91
C THR A 111 5.27 -6.93 2.19
N ALA A 112 5.36 -7.33 3.46
CA ALA A 112 5.98 -8.59 3.86
C ALA A 112 5.16 -9.79 3.36
N ALA A 113 3.84 -9.77 3.56
CA ALA A 113 2.95 -10.82 3.08
C ALA A 113 3.04 -11.00 1.55
N LEU A 114 3.04 -9.89 0.80
CA LEU A 114 3.17 -9.93 -0.65
C LEU A 114 4.53 -10.49 -1.10
N LYS A 115 5.62 -10.13 -0.41
CA LYS A 115 6.96 -10.66 -0.73
C LYS A 115 7.08 -12.16 -0.51
N GLU A 116 6.47 -12.70 0.55
CA GLU A 116 6.47 -14.15 0.77
C GLU A 116 5.69 -14.86 -0.35
N MET A 117 4.50 -14.37 -0.72
CA MET A 117 3.70 -14.96 -1.81
C MET A 117 4.35 -14.86 -3.20
N LEU A 118 5.26 -13.91 -3.41
CA LEU A 118 6.02 -13.80 -4.65
C LEU A 118 7.17 -14.81 -4.74
N LYS A 119 7.67 -15.33 -3.62
CA LYS A 119 8.76 -16.33 -3.59
C LYS A 119 8.26 -17.74 -3.89
N GLU A 120 6.99 -18.04 -3.61
CA GLU A 120 6.33 -19.33 -3.88
C GLU A 120 5.94 -19.51 -5.34
#